data_AF-A0AAV0XGQ8-F1
#
_entry.id   AF-A0AAV0XGQ8-F1
#
_cell.length_a   1.000
_cell.length_b   1.000
_cell.length_c   1.000
_cell.angle_alpha   90.00
_cell.angle_beta   90.00
_cell.angle_gamma   90.00
#
_symmetry.space_group_name_H-M   'P 1'
#
loop_
_entity.id
_entity.type
_entity.pdbx_description
1 polymer ?
#
loop_
_entity_poly.entity_id
_entity_poly.type
_entity_poly.pdbx_seq_one_letter_code
_entity_poly.pdbx_strand_id
1 'polypeptide(L)'
;MNITRYIQKVSSVLYVYFAWEQFSHPPYSPDLAPSDFHLFLHMKSFMGGQNFNEDDEVKKAISAWLQSQASSFYDEGIQKLVPRYDKWLNNGGNYVEK
;
A
#
# COMPACT_ATOMS: atom_id res chain seq x y z
N MET A 1 1.95 -3.26 29.89
CA MET A 1 2.67 -2.40 28.92
C MET A 1 1.95 -2.51 27.59
N ASN A 2 1.33 -1.44 27.08
CA ASN A 2 0.51 -1.51 25.86
C ASN A 2 1.42 -1.52 24.62
N ILE A 3 1.49 -2.67 23.95
CA ILE A 3 2.34 -2.96 22.79
C ILE A 3 2.26 -1.86 21.71
N THR A 4 1.07 -1.30 21.50
CA THR A 4 0.82 -0.21 20.54
C THR A 4 1.64 1.05 20.83
N ARG A 5 1.83 1.41 22.10
CA ARG A 5 2.56 2.63 22.49
C ARG A 5 4.08 2.48 22.33
N TYR A 6 4.57 1.26 22.46
CA TYR A 6 5.99 0.94 22.26
C TYR A 6 6.37 0.98 20.77
N ILE A 7 5.55 0.37 19.91
CA ILE A 7 5.78 0.36 18.45
C ILE A 7 5.77 1.78 17.88
N GLN A 8 4.83 2.63 18.31
CA GLN A 8 4.77 4.04 17.89
C GLN A 8 6.05 4.81 18.28
N LYS A 9 6.55 4.59 19.50
CA LYS A 9 7.74 5.28 20.01
C LYS A 9 9.04 4.82 19.33
N VAL A 10 9.17 3.54 18.99
CA VAL A 10 10.35 3.04 18.27
C VAL A 10 10.31 3.48 16.80
N SER A 11 9.14 3.46 16.16
CA SER A 11 8.99 3.87 14.76
C SER A 11 9.31 5.36 14.57
N SER A 12 8.85 6.24 15.48
CA SER A 12 9.14 7.67 15.39
C SER A 12 10.64 7.99 15.48
N VAL A 13 11.41 7.23 16.27
CA VAL A 13 12.87 7.37 16.34
C VAL A 13 13.51 7.02 15.00
N LEU A 14 13.04 5.97 14.33
CA LEU A 14 13.58 5.54 13.03
C LEU A 14 13.27 6.55 11.92
N TYR A 15 12.07 7.13 11.89
CA TYR A 15 11.72 8.18 10.91
C TYR A 15 12.65 9.38 11.02
N VAL A 16 12.92 9.84 12.24
CA VAL A 16 13.87 10.95 12.48
C VAL A 16 15.29 10.55 12.09
N TYR A 17 15.73 9.34 12.44
CA TYR A 17 17.06 8.85 12.12
C TYR A 17 17.32 8.77 10.61
N PHE A 18 16.34 8.28 9.84
CA PHE A 18 16.43 8.20 8.38
C PHE A 18 16.01 9.49 7.65
N ALA A 19 15.64 10.54 8.40
CA ALA A 19 15.10 11.80 7.87
C ALA A 19 13.91 11.58 6.90
N TRP A 20 13.05 10.61 7.20
CA TRP A 20 11.85 10.33 6.42
C TRP A 20 10.67 11.16 6.91
N GLU A 21 9.95 11.76 5.97
CA GLU A 21 8.69 12.44 6.25
C GLU A 21 7.53 11.45 6.28
N GLN A 22 6.66 11.58 7.27
CA GLN A 22 5.45 10.77 7.36
C GLN A 22 4.28 11.52 6.71
N PHE A 23 3.74 10.95 5.63
CA PHE A 23 2.54 11.47 4.99
C PHE A 23 1.30 11.19 5.86
N SER A 24 0.45 12.21 6.06
CA SER A 24 -0.79 12.05 6.84
C SER A 24 -1.77 11.14 6.09
N HIS A 25 -2.27 10.11 6.77
CA HIS A 25 -3.21 9.16 6.20
C HIS A 25 -4.50 9.10 7.04
N PRO A 26 -5.68 9.36 6.46
CA PRO A 26 -6.93 9.28 7.19
C PRO A 26 -7.24 7.83 7.62
N PRO A 27 -7.91 7.64 8.77
CA PRO A 27 -8.32 6.30 9.21
C PRO A 27 -9.19 5.59 8.17
N TYR A 28 -9.06 4.27 8.07
CA TYR A 28 -9.91 3.40 7.24
C TYR A 28 -10.04 3.80 5.77
N SER A 29 -8.98 4.37 5.17
CA SER A 29 -9.01 4.89 3.79
C SER A 29 -8.14 4.09 2.81
N PRO A 30 -8.43 2.80 2.57
CA PRO A 30 -7.65 1.97 1.63
C PRO A 30 -7.71 2.49 0.18
N ASP A 31 -8.76 3.25 -0.17
CA ASP A 31 -8.90 3.97 -1.43
C ASP A 31 -7.86 5.08 -1.65
N LEU A 32 -7.15 5.47 -0.58
CA LEU A 32 -6.05 6.45 -0.57
C LEU A 32 -4.67 5.82 -0.36
N ALA A 33 -4.58 4.48 -0.29
CA ALA A 33 -3.33 3.76 -0.16
C ALA A 33 -2.95 3.09 -1.50
N PRO A 34 -1.86 3.52 -2.18
CA PRO A 34 -1.43 2.92 -3.45
C PRO A 34 -1.22 1.40 -3.37
N SER A 35 -0.76 0.92 -2.23
CA SER A 35 -0.63 -0.52 -1.97
C SER A 35 -1.96 -1.24 -2.09
N ASP A 36 -3.05 -0.68 -1.57
CA ASP A 36 -4.37 -1.32 -1.56
C ASP A 36 -5.13 -1.15 -2.89
N PHE A 37 -5.24 0.09 -3.39
CA PHE A 37 -6.06 0.35 -4.58
C PHE A 37 -5.39 -0.05 -5.89
N HIS A 38 -4.06 -0.20 -5.91
CA HIS A 38 -3.29 -0.52 -7.13
C HIS A 38 -2.50 -1.82 -6.98
N LEU A 39 -1.46 -1.87 -6.14
CA LEU A 39 -0.54 -3.02 -6.08
C LEU A 39 -1.27 -4.33 -5.72
N PHE A 40 -1.94 -4.36 -4.56
CA PHE A 40 -2.63 -5.54 -4.08
C PHE A 40 -3.89 -5.85 -4.88
N LEU A 41 -4.50 -4.86 -5.53
CA LEU A 41 -5.61 -5.10 -6.45
C LEU A 41 -5.15 -6.02 -7.60
N HIS A 42 -4.05 -5.68 -8.26
CA HIS A 42 -3.51 -6.48 -9.36
C HIS A 42 -2.89 -7.79 -8.87
N MET A 43 -2.19 -7.78 -7.72
CA MET A 43 -1.59 -8.98 -7.15
C MET A 43 -2.65 -10.01 -6.76
N LYS A 44 -3.77 -9.60 -6.15
CA LYS A 44 -4.90 -10.50 -5.86
C LYS A 44 -5.49 -11.12 -7.11
N SER A 45 -5.59 -10.35 -8.20
CA SER A 45 -6.03 -10.89 -9.49
C SER A 45 -5.05 -11.93 -10.04
N PHE A 46 -3.74 -11.71 -9.90
CA PHE A 46 -2.72 -12.68 -10.29
C PHE A 46 -2.82 -13.95 -9.45
N MET A 47 -2.91 -13.82 -8.13
CA MET A 47 -2.97 -14.96 -7.19
C MET A 47 -4.30 -15.72 -7.23
N GLY A 48 -5.34 -15.15 -7.84
CA GLY A 48 -6.66 -15.75 -7.91
C GLY A 48 -6.64 -17.14 -8.52
N GLY A 49 -7.15 -18.13 -7.78
CA GLY A 49 -7.25 -19.52 -8.23
C GLY A 49 -5.96 -20.34 -8.15
N GLN A 50 -4.85 -19.75 -7.68
CA GLN A 50 -3.61 -20.49 -7.43
C GLN A 50 -3.66 -21.16 -6.05
N ASN A 51 -3.24 -22.43 -5.98
CA ASN A 51 -3.01 -23.15 -4.73
C ASN A 51 -1.52 -23.38 -4.57
N PHE A 52 -0.99 -23.07 -3.40
CA PHE A 52 0.40 -23.28 -3.03
C PHE A 52 0.45 -24.27 -1.88
N ASN A 53 1.43 -25.17 -1.89
CA ASN A 53 1.59 -26.19 -0.86
C ASN A 53 2.50 -25.69 0.28
N GLU A 54 3.39 -24.75 -0.02
CA GLU A 54 4.39 -24.23 0.93
C GLU A 54 4.54 -22.71 0.83
N ASP A 55 4.93 -22.07 1.93
CA ASP A 55 5.16 -20.62 2.00
C ASP A 55 6.23 -20.15 1.01
N ASP A 56 7.25 -20.97 0.74
CA ASP A 56 8.33 -20.61 -0.18
C ASP A 56 7.87 -20.55 -1.63
N GLU A 57 6.85 -21.36 -2.00
CA GLU A 57 6.21 -21.24 -3.32
C GLU A 57 5.48 -19.91 -3.45
N VAL A 58 4.76 -19.49 -2.41
CA VAL A 58 4.06 -18.19 -2.37
C VAL A 58 5.06 -17.03 -2.49
N LYS A 59 6.14 -17.05 -1.70
CA LYS A 59 7.18 -16.00 -1.75
C LYS A 59 7.81 -15.91 -3.14
N LYS A 60 8.10 -17.04 -3.77
CA LYS A 60 8.68 -17.10 -5.11
C LYS A 60 7.72 -16.55 -6.17
N ALA A 61 6.44 -16.93 -6.10
CA ALA A 61 5.42 -16.46 -7.03
C ALA A 61 5.21 -14.94 -6.92
N ILE A 62 5.10 -14.41 -5.69
CA ILE A 62 4.96 -12.96 -5.47
C ILE A 62 6.20 -12.20 -5.92
N SER A 63 7.40 -12.70 -5.60
CA SER A 63 8.66 -12.06 -6.01
C SER A 63 8.81 -12.01 -7.53
N ALA A 64 8.50 -13.11 -8.22
CA ALA A 64 8.53 -13.16 -9.67
C ALA A 64 7.49 -12.21 -10.30
N TRP A 65 6.29 -12.13 -9.72
CA TRP A 65 5.25 -11.20 -10.18
C TRP A 65 5.65 -9.74 -10.00
N LEU A 66 6.22 -9.35 -8.85
CA LEU A 66 6.71 -8.00 -8.61
C LEU A 66 7.82 -7.62 -9.62
N GLN A 67 8.75 -8.54 -9.88
CA GLN A 67 9.85 -8.33 -10.82
C GLN A 67 9.38 -8.27 -12.28
N SER A 68 8.23 -8.84 -12.62
CA SER A 68 7.69 -8.80 -13.97
C SER A 68 6.90 -7.53 -14.28
N GLN A 69 6.54 -6.72 -13.27
CA GLN A 69 5.85 -5.45 -13.49
C GLN A 69 6.81 -4.40 -14.06
N ALA A 70 6.34 -3.64 -15.06
CA ALA A 70 7.09 -2.53 -15.62
C ALA A 70 7.21 -1.37 -14.60
N SER A 71 8.26 -0.54 -14.70
CA SER A 71 8.37 0.68 -13.87
C SER A 71 7.10 1.54 -13.93
N SER A 72 6.53 1.67 -15.13
CA SER A 72 5.31 2.46 -15.36
C SER A 72 4.11 1.96 -14.56
N PHE A 73 4.06 0.68 -14.21
CA PHE A 73 3.01 0.14 -13.34
C PHE A 73 3.09 0.75 -11.94
N TYR A 74 4.29 0.82 -11.36
CA TYR A 74 4.49 1.43 -10.05
C TYR A 74 4.26 2.94 -10.11
N ASP A 75 4.80 3.60 -11.14
CA ASP A 75 4.64 5.03 -11.36
C ASP A 75 3.14 5.40 -11.46
N GLU A 76 2.36 4.64 -12.23
CA GLU A 76 0.92 4.85 -12.36
C GLU A 76 0.19 4.75 -11.02
N GLY A 77 0.53 3.76 -10.18
CA GLY A 77 -0.06 3.61 -8.85
C GLY A 77 0.18 4.82 -7.95
N ILE A 78 1.39 5.38 -7.99
CA ILE A 78 1.76 6.58 -7.24
C ILE A 78 1.09 7.83 -7.83
N GLN A 79 1.08 7.99 -9.15
CA GLN A 79 0.47 9.15 -9.81
C GLN A 79 -1.05 9.21 -9.60
N LYS A 80 -1.72 8.07 -9.46
CA LYS A 80 -3.16 7.99 -9.11
C LYS A 80 -3.48 8.55 -7.72
N LEU A 81 -2.48 8.76 -6.85
CA LEU A 81 -2.69 9.32 -5.52
C LEU A 81 -3.23 10.76 -5.58
N VAL A 82 -2.68 11.59 -6.49
CA VAL A 82 -3.06 13.00 -6.64
C VAL A 82 -4.56 13.17 -6.94
N PRO A 83 -5.11 12.59 -8.03
CA PRO A 83 -6.53 12.74 -8.33
C PRO A 83 -7.44 12.07 -7.29
N ARG A 84 -6.96 11.04 -6.58
CA ARG A 84 -7.73 10.39 -5.49
C ARG A 84 -7.86 11.29 -4.28
N TYR A 85 -6.78 11.96 -3.85
CA TYR A 85 -6.85 12.94 -2.76
C TYR A 85 -7.71 14.15 -3.13
N ASP A 86 -7.61 14.64 -4.37
CA ASP A 86 -8.48 15.72 -4.84
C ASP A 86 -9.96 15.31 -4.78
N LYS A 87 -10.31 14.12 -5.28
CA LYS A 87 -11.68 13.58 -5.17
C LYS A 87 -12.12 13.40 -3.71
N TRP A 88 -11.24 12.93 -2.82
CA TRP A 88 -11.54 12.79 -1.39
C TRP A 88 -11.83 14.13 -0.72
N LEU A 89 -11.02 15.15 -0.99
CA LEU A 89 -11.22 16.51 -0.48
C LEU A 89 -12.54 17.11 -0.99
N ASN A 90 -12.80 17.01 -2.30
CA ASN A 90 -14.01 17.52 -2.93
C ASN A 90 -15.28 16.77 -2.49
N ASN A 91 -15.15 15.52 -2.05
CA ASN A 91 -16.25 14.71 -1.52
C ASN A 91 -16.45 14.89 0.01
N GLY A 92 -15.83 15.90 0.62
CA GLY A 92 -15.95 16.17 2.06
C GLY A 92 -15.34 15.08 2.95
N GLY A 93 -14.31 14.38 2.46
CA GLY A 93 -13.64 13.31 3.18
C GLY A 93 -14.31 11.94 3.11
N ASN A 94 -15.33 11.78 2.27
CA ASN A 94 -15.99 10.50 2.02
C ASN A 94 -15.17 9.60 1.06
N TYR A 95 -15.48 8.31 1.07
CA TYR A 95 -14.82 7.30 0.22
C TYR A 95 -14.78 7.70 -1.25
N VAL A 96 -13.64 7.40 -1.88
CA VAL A 96 -13.40 7.62 -3.30
C VAL A 96 -13.68 6.34 -4.07
N GLU A 97 -14.78 6.35 -4.84
CA GLU A 97 -15.08 5.25 -5.78
C GLU A 97 -13.96 5.07 -6.82
N LYS A 98 -13.78 3.81 -7.23
CA LYS A 98 -12.75 3.37 -8.19
C LYS A 98 -12.92 4.00 -9.57
#